data_AF-A0A916CEX2-F1
#
_entry.id   AF-A0A916CEX2-F1
#
_cell.length_a   1.000
_cell.length_b   1.000
_cell.length_c   1.000
_cell.angle_alpha   90.00
_cell.angle_beta   90.00
_cell.angle_gamma   90.00
#
_symmetry.space_group_name_H-M   'P 1'
#
loop_
_entity.id
_entity.type
_entity.pdbx_description
1 polymer ?
#
loop_
_entity_poly.entity_id
_entity_poly.type
_entity_poly.pdbx_seq_one_letter_code
_entity_poly.pdbx_strand_id
1 'polypeptide(L)'
;MSDHKEGSASVRLENYWKENLQLIVILLAIWFVVAYVPPLFINQLNQIVIAGFPFGYYMGSQGSLIVFVVEIFYYAFAMTKMDEKYGLVDKK
;
A
#
# COMPACT_ATOMS: atom_id res chain seq x y z
N MET A 1 -35.74 14.71 -16.12
CA MET A 1 -35.65 13.82 -14.94
C MET A 1 -34.37 12.95 -14.93
N SER A 2 -33.46 13.08 -15.92
CA SER A 2 -32.20 12.32 -16.03
C SER A 2 -30.97 13.01 -15.39
N ASP A 3 -30.90 14.35 -15.41
CA ASP A 3 -29.74 15.12 -14.90
C ASP A 3 -29.39 14.88 -13.43
N HIS A 4 -30.39 14.67 -12.56
CA HIS A 4 -30.13 14.50 -11.13
C HIS A 4 -29.45 13.18 -10.77
N LYS A 5 -29.51 12.14 -11.63
CA LYS A 5 -28.83 10.87 -11.37
C LYS A 5 -27.37 10.89 -11.83
N GLU A 6 -27.07 11.51 -12.96
CA GLU A 6 -25.70 11.61 -13.50
C GLU A 6 -24.77 12.40 -12.57
N GLY A 7 -25.21 13.55 -12.05
CA GLY A 7 -24.42 14.34 -11.11
C GLY A 7 -24.09 13.60 -9.80
N SER A 8 -24.96 12.67 -9.35
CA SER A 8 -24.69 11.86 -8.15
C SER A 8 -23.69 10.73 -8.40
N ALA A 9 -23.63 10.20 -9.62
CA ALA A 9 -22.79 9.07 -9.97
C ALA A 9 -21.35 9.50 -10.28
N SER A 10 -21.19 10.63 -10.98
CA SER A 10 -19.87 11.22 -11.26
C SER A 10 -19.13 11.60 -9.97
N VAL A 11 -19.84 12.17 -8.97
CA VAL A 11 -19.27 12.52 -7.66
C VAL A 11 -18.80 11.29 -6.88
N ARG A 12 -19.51 10.15 -6.95
CA ARG A 12 -19.07 8.89 -6.31
C ARG A 12 -17.79 8.35 -6.97
N LEU A 13 -17.71 8.40 -8.29
CA LEU A 13 -16.53 7.94 -9.04
C LEU A 13 -15.31 8.83 -8.81
N GLU A 14 -15.49 10.15 -8.73
CA GLU A 14 -14.41 11.09 -8.42
C GLU A 14 -13.84 10.86 -7.02
N ASN A 15 -14.70 10.64 -6.02
CA ASN A 15 -14.27 10.33 -4.66
C ASN A 15 -13.59 8.96 -4.56
N TYR A 16 -14.08 7.94 -5.27
CA TYR A 16 -13.42 6.64 -5.39
C TYR A 16 -12.01 6.78 -5.97
N TRP A 17 -11.85 7.55 -7.05
CA TRP A 17 -10.56 7.79 -7.68
C TRP A 17 -9.58 8.52 -6.75
N LYS A 18 -10.06 9.55 -6.03
CA LYS A 18 -9.25 10.27 -5.04
C LYS A 18 -8.78 9.37 -3.90
N GLU A 19 -9.66 8.51 -3.36
CA GLU A 19 -9.28 7.56 -2.32
C GLU A 19 -8.30 6.50 -2.84
N ASN A 20 -8.48 6.00 -4.06
CA ASN A 20 -7.52 5.08 -4.69
C ASN A 20 -6.13 5.72 -4.81
N LEU A 21 -6.07 6.97 -5.29
CA LEU A 21 -4.82 7.72 -5.38
C LEU A 21 -4.17 7.92 -4.00
N GLN A 22 -4.96 8.20 -2.96
CA GLN A 22 -4.45 8.29 -1.59
C GLN A 22 -3.85 6.96 -1.11
N LEU A 23 -4.50 5.83 -1.39
CA LEU A 23 -3.97 4.50 -1.07
C LEU A 23 -2.63 4.26 -1.77
N ILE A 24 -2.55 4.56 -3.07
CA ILE A 24 -1.32 4.43 -3.85
C ILE A 24 -0.21 5.30 -3.26
N VAL A 25 -0.50 6.56 -2.92
CA VAL A 25 0.50 7.47 -2.32
C VAL A 25 0.99 6.95 -0.97
N ILE A 26 0.11 6.42 -0.13
CA ILE A 26 0.50 5.82 1.16
C ILE A 26 1.40 4.60 0.95
N LEU A 27 1.04 3.72 0.01
CA LEU A 27 1.86 2.54 -0.34
C LEU A 27 3.24 2.96 -0.85
N LEU A 28 3.31 3.94 -1.75
CA LEU A 28 4.58 4.46 -2.24
C LEU A 28 5.41 5.11 -1.14
N ALA A 29 4.78 5.76 -0.16
CA ALA A 29 5.47 6.30 0.99
C ALA A 29 6.06 5.20 1.89
N ILE A 30 5.31 4.10 2.13
CA ILE A 30 5.80 2.93 2.87
C ILE A 30 6.98 2.29 2.13
N TRP A 31 6.81 2.06 0.82
CA TRP A 31 7.85 1.52 -0.04
C TRP A 31 9.12 2.37 0.01
N PHE A 32 8.97 3.70 -0.07
CA PHE A 32 10.09 4.64 0.04
C PHE A 32 10.77 4.55 1.41
N VAL A 33 10.01 4.51 2.50
CA VAL A 33 10.58 4.35 3.84
C VAL A 33 11.38 3.05 3.93
N VAL A 34 10.85 1.93 3.42
CA VAL A 34 11.54 0.64 3.47
C VAL A 34 12.76 0.59 2.56
N ALA A 35 12.75 1.27 1.42
CA ALA A 35 13.90 1.30 0.51
C ALA A 35 15.02 2.21 1.03
N TYR A 36 14.70 3.35 1.63
CA TYR A 36 15.69 4.40 1.94
C TYR A 36 16.10 4.47 3.42
N VAL A 37 15.25 4.06 4.37
CA VAL A 37 15.59 4.12 5.80
C VAL A 37 16.64 3.07 6.21
N PRO A 38 16.53 1.78 5.85
CA PRO A 38 17.49 0.77 6.29
C PRO A 38 18.95 1.05 5.86
N PRO A 39 19.24 1.54 4.63
CA PRO A 39 20.60 1.91 4.24
C PRO A 39 21.22 3.02 5.09
N LEU A 40 20.43 3.99 5.56
CA LEU A 40 20.94 5.11 6.39
C LEU A 40 21.47 4.62 7.74
N PHE A 41 20.92 3.52 8.24
CA PHE A 41 21.27 2.93 9.53
C PHE A 41 21.99 1.58 9.39
N ILE A 42 22.54 1.28 8.20
CA ILE A 42 23.11 -0.04 7.89
C ILE A 42 24.17 -0.48 8.91
N ASN A 43 24.97 0.47 9.43
CA ASN A 43 26.02 0.19 10.40
C ASN A 43 25.46 -0.24 11.77
N GLN A 44 24.35 0.37 12.20
CA GLN A 44 23.66 0.00 13.43
C GLN A 44 22.84 -1.28 13.23
N LEU A 45 22.15 -1.42 12.10
CA LEU A 45 21.38 -2.62 11.77
C LEU A 45 22.28 -3.85 11.68
N ASN A 46 23.49 -3.72 11.14
CA ASN A 46 24.41 -4.85 11.02
C ASN A 46 24.97 -5.35 12.36
N GLN A 47 24.81 -4.60 13.46
CA GLN A 47 25.14 -5.09 14.81
C GLN A 47 24.09 -6.09 15.33
N ILE A 48 22.86 -6.01 14.81
CA ILE A 48 21.79 -6.94 15.14
C ILE A 48 21.93 -8.13 14.19
N VAL A 49 22.25 -9.29 14.74
CA VAL A 49 22.35 -10.53 13.97
C VAL A 49 21.04 -11.30 14.10
N ILE A 50 20.35 -11.52 12.98
CA ILE A 50 19.14 -12.34 12.92
C ILE A 50 19.46 -13.60 12.12
N ALA A 51 19.19 -14.77 12.71
CA ALA A 51 19.41 -16.07 12.07
C ALA A 51 20.83 -16.28 11.51
N GLY A 52 21.83 -15.69 12.17
CA GLY A 52 23.24 -15.77 11.76
C GLY A 52 23.69 -14.75 10.71
N PHE A 53 22.79 -13.88 10.24
CA PHE A 53 23.12 -12.81 9.28
C PHE A 53 22.90 -11.41 9.86
N PRO A 54 23.72 -10.41 9.49
CA PRO A 54 23.48 -9.02 9.85
C PRO A 54 22.11 -8.57 9.35
N PHE A 55 21.33 -7.88 10.20
CA PHE A 55 19.97 -7.50 9.86
C PHE A 55 19.91 -6.54 8.66
N GLY A 56 20.91 -5.67 8.47
CA GLY A 56 21.00 -4.84 7.26
C GLY A 56 21.14 -5.66 5.98
N TYR A 57 21.89 -6.76 6.01
CA TYR A 57 21.99 -7.72 4.91
C TYR A 57 20.67 -8.47 4.67
N TYR A 58 19.98 -8.89 5.74
CA TYR A 58 18.67 -9.52 5.65
C TYR A 58 17.62 -8.60 5.01
N MET A 59 17.61 -7.32 5.39
CA MET A 59 16.69 -6.32 4.82
C MET A 59 16.91 -6.11 3.32
N GLY A 60 18.17 -6.07 2.88
CA GLY A 60 18.51 -5.92 1.46
C GLY A 60 18.25 -7.17 0.61
N SER A 61 18.28 -8.36 1.21
CA SER A 61 18.12 -9.63 0.49
C SER A 61 16.68 -10.13 0.47
N GLN A 62 16.02 -10.22 1.62
CA GLN A 62 14.67 -10.82 1.76
C GLN A 62 13.65 -9.85 2.36
N GLY A 63 14.09 -8.90 3.20
CA GLY A 63 13.20 -7.98 3.88
C GLY A 63 12.39 -7.11 2.91
N SER A 64 13.01 -6.60 1.84
CA SER A 64 12.32 -5.82 0.80
C SER A 64 11.23 -6.63 0.10
N LEU A 65 11.48 -7.91 -0.17
CA LEU A 65 10.55 -8.83 -0.82
C LEU A 65 9.34 -9.12 0.07
N ILE A 66 9.57 -9.32 1.38
CA ILE A 66 8.50 -9.52 2.37
C ILE A 66 7.62 -8.27 2.47
N VAL A 67 8.22 -7.07 2.55
CA VAL A 67 7.46 -5.81 2.58
C VAL A 67 6.59 -5.68 1.34
N PHE A 68 7.15 -5.95 0.16
CA PHE A 68 6.41 -5.86 -1.10
C PHE A 68 5.17 -6.78 -1.12
N VAL A 69 5.31 -8.02 -0.64
CA VAL A 69 4.17 -8.94 -0.52
C VAL A 69 3.11 -8.41 0.45
N VAL A 70 3.54 -7.87 1.60
CA VAL A 70 2.63 -7.26 2.59
C VAL A 70 1.89 -6.06 2.00
N GLU A 71 2.58 -5.21 1.21
CA GLU A 71 1.97 -4.07 0.52
C GLU A 71 0.87 -4.52 -0.46
N ILE A 72 1.12 -5.59 -1.24
CA ILE A 72 0.12 -6.15 -2.16
C ILE A 72 -1.11 -6.65 -1.40
N PHE A 73 -0.92 -7.42 -0.33
CA PHE A 73 -2.05 -7.91 0.47
C PHE A 73 -2.84 -6.77 1.13
N TYR A 74 -2.12 -5.78 1.67
CA TYR A 74 -2.75 -4.60 2.25
C TYR A 74 -3.55 -3.81 1.20
N TYR A 75 -2.97 -3.60 0.02
CA TYR A 75 -3.67 -2.97 -1.10
C TYR A 75 -4.93 -3.73 -1.48
N ALA A 76 -4.86 -5.05 -1.67
CA ALA A 76 -6.01 -5.87 -2.03
C ALA A 76 -7.13 -5.80 -0.97
N PHE A 77 -6.77 -5.84 0.31
CA PHE A 77 -7.73 -5.68 1.41
C PHE A 77 -8.35 -4.27 1.43
N ALA A 78 -7.53 -3.23 1.28
CA ALA A 78 -7.99 -1.84 1.27
C ALA A 78 -8.91 -1.55 0.08
N MET A 79 -8.57 -2.05 -1.11
CA MET A 79 -9.36 -1.95 -2.32
C MET A 79 -10.72 -2.63 -2.14
N THR A 80 -10.74 -3.85 -1.60
CA THR A 80 -11.99 -4.59 -1.30
C THR A 80 -12.92 -3.77 -0.39
N LYS A 81 -12.38 -3.16 0.66
CA LYS A 81 -13.14 -2.29 1.57
C LYS A 81 -13.64 -1.02 0.88
N MET A 82 -12.88 -0.49 -0.06
CA MET A 82 -13.27 0.68 -0.85
C MET A 82 -14.40 0.33 -1.84
N ASP A 83 -14.31 -0.81 -2.49
CA ASP A 83 -15.35 -1.30 -3.41
C ASP A 83 -16.68 -1.51 -2.68
N GLU A 84 -16.64 -2.06 -1.46
CA GLU A 84 -17.81 -2.18 -0.58
C GLU A 84 -18.40 -0.82 -0.22
N LYS A 85 -17.56 0.14 0.16
CA LYS A 85 -17.96 1.50 0.56
C LYS A 85 -18.64 2.26 -0.57
N TYR A 86 -18.19 2.08 -1.81
CA TYR A 86 -18.74 2.76 -2.98
C TYR A 86 -19.83 1.94 -3.69
N GLY A 87 -20.18 0.75 -3.19
CA GLY A 87 -21.22 -0.11 -3.73
C GLY A 87 -20.89 -0.64 -5.13
N LEU A 88 -19.61 -0.76 -5.46
CA LEU A 88 -19.10 -1.29 -6.73
C LEU A 88 -18.97 -2.82 -6.72
N VAL A 89 -19.25 -3.44 -5.57
CA VAL A 89 -19.34 -4.90 -5.45
C VAL A 89 -20.60 -5.37 -6.15
N ASP A 90 -20.45 -5.81 -7.41
CA ASP A 90 -21.50 -6.54 -8.10
C ASP A 90 -21.64 -7.91 -7.41
N LYS A 91 -22.63 -8.02 -6.51
CA LYS A 91 -23.02 -9.30 -5.92
C LYS A 91 -23.60 -10.17 -7.04
N LYS A 92 -22.77 -11.06 -7.60
CA LYS A 92 -23.26 -12.23 -8.34
C LYS A 92 -23.98 -13.19 -7.41
#